data_AF-A0A963D8U1-F1
#
_entry.id   AF-A0A963D8U1-F1
#
_cell.length_a   1.000
_cell.length_b   1.000
_cell.length_c   1.000
_cell.angle_alpha   90.00
_cell.angle_beta   90.00
_cell.angle_gamma   90.00
#
_symmetry.space_group_name_H-M   'P 1'
#
loop_
_entity.id
_entity.type
_entity.pdbx_description
1 polymer ?
#
loop_
_entity_poly.entity_id
_entity_poly.type
_entity_poly.pdbx_seq_one_letter_code
_entity_poly.pdbx_strand_id
1 'polypeptide(L)'
;KDRVLLTELPDRVFAGMTIAGYAIGAREGVVYLRAEYAYLKRFLEHVLQRRRDDGLLGRAIVGKEGFDFDVRIQLGAGAYVCGEESALLESLEGRRGTPRIRPPFPVTHGYLGRPTVVNNVETLAACCLVAVHGGRWFAGHGSAASSGSKLLSVSGDVARPGVYEYPFGVCVREVLDDAGATDTLAVQLGGAAGIMLAEHEFDRRIGFEDLPTAGALMVFDGRRDPFEVAANFVRFFAHESCGFCTPCRVGTRLLAGYMDKLAAGNGSFRDLADIEWLDRLLKNASHCGLGSSAPNPVIDGLRNFRPAFERRLKNADFQPAFDLDKALERARQMTGRDDAEAHLDNSPERP
;
A
#
# COMPACT_ATOMS: atom_id res chain seq x y z
N LYS A 1 -1.46 12.20 -2.40
CA LYS A 1 -0.25 13.01 -2.66
C LYS A 1 0.13 12.98 -4.14
N ASP A 2 0.45 11.82 -4.75
CA ASP A 2 0.98 11.78 -6.13
C ASP A 2 -0.03 12.32 -7.16
N ARG A 3 -1.33 12.06 -6.96
CA ARG A 3 -2.40 12.68 -7.75
C ARG A 3 -2.31 14.21 -7.73
N VAL A 4 -2.23 14.79 -6.54
CA VAL A 4 -2.17 16.26 -6.35
C VAL A 4 -0.91 16.82 -6.99
N LEU A 5 0.25 16.18 -6.79
CA LEU A 5 1.50 16.60 -7.44
C LEU A 5 1.40 16.58 -8.96
N LEU A 6 0.83 15.53 -9.54
CA LEU A 6 0.67 15.42 -10.99
C LEU A 6 -0.41 16.36 -11.56
N THR A 7 -1.43 16.72 -10.76
CA THR A 7 -2.48 17.64 -11.19
C THR A 7 -2.05 19.10 -11.07
N GLU A 8 -1.48 19.48 -9.93
CA GLU A 8 -1.25 20.88 -9.56
C GLU A 8 0.19 21.34 -9.77
N LEU A 9 1.16 20.43 -9.63
CA LEU A 9 2.59 20.74 -9.70
C LEU A 9 3.38 19.85 -10.69
N PRO A 10 2.83 19.52 -11.89
CA PRO A 10 3.50 18.60 -12.82
C PRO A 10 4.86 19.12 -13.30
N ASP A 11 5.03 20.43 -13.46
CA ASP A 11 6.33 21.02 -13.84
C ASP A 11 7.42 20.75 -12.82
N ARG A 12 7.09 20.78 -11.52
CA ARG A 12 8.06 20.49 -10.45
C ARG A 12 8.50 19.04 -10.51
N VAL A 13 7.56 18.13 -10.73
CA VAL A 13 7.83 16.69 -10.90
C VAL A 13 8.74 16.47 -12.12
N PHE A 14 8.37 17.01 -13.28
CA PHE A 14 9.13 16.81 -14.51
C PHE A 14 10.49 17.51 -14.50
N ALA A 15 10.62 18.67 -13.88
CA ALA A 15 11.93 19.31 -13.65
C ALA A 15 12.83 18.44 -12.79
N GLY A 16 12.28 17.89 -11.70
CA GLY A 16 12.98 16.93 -10.85
C GLY A 16 13.41 15.67 -11.59
N MET A 17 12.56 15.18 -12.49
CA MET A 17 12.85 14.03 -13.35
C MET A 17 14.00 14.34 -14.34
N THR A 18 14.00 15.52 -14.96
CA THR A 18 15.10 15.99 -15.83
C THR A 18 16.42 16.08 -15.06
N ILE A 19 16.40 16.64 -13.84
CA ILE A 19 17.58 16.76 -12.97
C ILE A 19 18.10 15.37 -12.55
N ALA A 20 17.21 14.47 -12.16
CA ALA A 20 17.58 13.10 -11.80
C ALA A 20 18.17 12.35 -13.01
N GLY A 21 17.57 12.52 -14.19
CA GLY A 21 18.08 11.96 -15.44
C GLY A 21 19.50 12.42 -15.76
N TYR A 22 19.77 13.72 -15.61
CA TYR A 22 21.12 14.28 -15.74
C TYR A 22 22.11 13.65 -14.75
N ALA A 23 21.72 13.56 -13.48
CA ALA A 23 22.59 13.07 -12.41
C ALA A 23 23.05 11.63 -12.61
N ILE A 24 22.20 10.78 -13.21
CA ILE A 24 22.50 9.36 -13.45
C ILE A 24 22.93 9.07 -14.90
N GLY A 25 22.98 10.09 -15.77
CA GLY A 25 23.31 9.93 -17.19
C GLY A 25 22.23 9.20 -18.01
N ALA A 26 20.97 9.24 -17.58
CA ALA A 26 19.86 8.66 -18.33
C ALA A 26 19.47 9.58 -19.50
N ARG A 27 19.06 8.96 -20.62
CA ARG A 27 18.52 9.65 -21.80
C ARG A 27 17.01 9.53 -21.94
N GLU A 28 16.40 8.59 -21.23
CA GLU A 28 14.97 8.32 -21.26
C GLU A 28 14.45 8.25 -19.83
N GLY A 29 13.32 8.90 -19.61
CA GLY A 29 12.49 8.78 -18.43
C GLY A 29 11.11 8.23 -18.79
N VAL A 30 10.54 7.44 -17.90
CA VAL A 30 9.18 6.94 -18.05
C VAL A 30 8.36 7.28 -16.83
N VAL A 31 7.24 7.99 -17.01
CA VAL A 31 6.21 8.11 -15.98
C VAL A 31 5.25 6.94 -16.13
N TYR A 32 5.35 5.98 -15.21
CA TYR A 32 4.37 4.90 -15.08
C TYR A 32 3.13 5.43 -14.38
N LEU A 33 2.12 5.80 -15.16
CA LEU A 33 0.87 6.37 -14.69
C LEU A 33 -0.15 5.24 -14.49
N ARG A 34 -0.66 5.09 -13.25
CA ARG A 34 -1.71 4.10 -12.96
C ARG A 34 -2.95 4.30 -13.84
N ALA A 35 -3.64 3.20 -14.15
CA ALA A 35 -4.79 3.18 -15.07
C ALA A 35 -5.88 4.17 -14.66
N GLU A 36 -6.15 4.27 -13.36
CA GLU A 36 -7.19 5.11 -12.78
C GLU A 36 -6.91 6.62 -12.96
N TYR A 37 -5.67 6.99 -13.28
CA TYR A 37 -5.28 8.36 -13.59
C TYR A 37 -5.23 8.64 -15.10
N ALA A 38 -5.86 7.80 -15.93
CA ALA A 38 -5.93 8.01 -17.38
C ALA A 38 -6.44 9.40 -17.78
N TYR A 39 -7.33 10.01 -16.98
CA TYR A 39 -7.82 11.37 -17.19
C TYR A 39 -6.71 12.44 -17.12
N LEU A 40 -5.61 12.20 -16.40
CA LEU A 40 -4.46 13.10 -16.34
C LEU A 40 -3.52 12.95 -17.54
N LYS A 41 -3.58 11.85 -18.29
CA LYS A 41 -2.60 11.54 -19.34
C LYS A 41 -2.48 12.69 -20.35
N ARG A 42 -3.60 13.11 -20.95
CA ARG A 42 -3.60 14.16 -21.98
C ARG A 42 -3.05 15.49 -21.45
N PHE A 43 -3.41 15.83 -20.22
CA PHE A 43 -2.89 17.03 -19.55
C PHE A 43 -1.38 16.94 -19.33
N LEU A 44 -0.88 15.83 -18.80
CA LEU A 44 0.55 15.62 -18.57
C LEU A 44 1.34 15.57 -19.88
N GLU A 45 0.80 14.98 -20.95
CA GLU A 45 1.40 15.01 -22.29
C GLU A 45 1.54 16.43 -22.83
N HIS A 46 0.54 17.29 -22.60
CA HIS A 46 0.62 18.70 -22.96
C HIS A 46 1.72 19.44 -22.17
N VAL A 47 1.86 19.17 -20.86
CA VAL A 47 2.95 19.72 -20.04
C VAL A 47 4.31 19.25 -20.56
N LEU A 48 4.46 17.96 -20.88
CA LEU A 48 5.69 17.42 -21.46
C LEU A 48 6.02 18.07 -22.81
N GLN A 49 5.01 18.28 -23.67
CA GLN A 49 5.21 18.92 -24.96
C GLN A 49 5.69 20.36 -24.80
N ARG A 50 5.03 21.16 -23.95
CA ARG A 50 5.46 22.53 -23.66
C ARG A 50 6.91 22.56 -23.17
N ARG A 51 7.29 21.65 -22.27
CA ARG A 51 8.67 21.56 -21.77
C ARG A 51 9.69 21.20 -22.88
N ARG A 52 9.31 20.41 -23.89
CA ARG A 52 10.16 20.19 -25.07
C ARG A 52 10.29 21.45 -25.90
N ASP A 53 9.18 22.15 -26.13
CA ASP A 53 9.15 23.40 -26.91
C ASP A 53 10.02 24.48 -26.25
N ASP A 54 10.06 24.50 -24.91
CA ASP A 54 10.91 25.39 -24.10
C ASP A 54 12.39 24.93 -24.00
N GLY A 55 12.77 23.81 -24.63
CA GLY A 55 14.14 23.27 -24.56
C GLY A 55 14.52 22.69 -23.19
N LEU A 56 13.54 22.32 -22.37
CA LEU A 56 13.70 21.72 -21.04
C LEU A 56 13.66 20.17 -21.04
N LEU A 57 13.34 19.58 -22.19
CA LEU A 57 13.35 18.15 -22.49
C LEU A 57 13.81 17.95 -23.94
N GLY A 58 14.29 16.75 -24.27
CA GLY A 58 14.79 16.40 -25.58
C GLY A 58 16.32 16.45 -25.64
N ARG A 59 16.88 17.07 -26.68
CA ARG A 59 18.33 17.15 -26.90
C ARG A 59 18.88 18.50 -26.50
N ALA A 60 20.14 18.51 -26.04
CA ALA A 60 20.86 19.72 -25.65
C ALA A 60 20.04 20.64 -24.73
N ILE A 61 19.49 20.07 -23.65
CA ILE A 61 18.61 20.76 -22.70
C ILE A 61 19.32 22.02 -22.17
N VAL A 62 18.62 23.15 -22.18
CA VAL A 62 19.14 24.49 -21.84
C VAL A 62 20.43 24.89 -22.59
N GLY A 63 20.63 24.37 -23.81
CA GLY A 63 21.81 24.63 -24.63
C GLY A 63 23.07 23.89 -24.19
N LYS A 64 22.96 22.93 -23.28
CA LYS A 64 24.10 22.16 -22.77
C LYS A 64 24.38 20.94 -23.64
N GLU A 65 25.52 20.93 -24.34
CA GLU A 65 25.94 19.78 -25.14
C GLU A 65 26.07 18.50 -24.30
N GLY A 66 25.59 17.38 -24.87
CA GLY A 66 25.60 16.07 -24.22
C GLY A 66 24.53 15.88 -23.12
N PHE A 67 23.73 16.91 -22.81
CA PHE A 67 22.59 16.78 -21.91
C PHE A 67 21.30 16.50 -22.69
N ASP A 68 21.06 15.21 -22.94
CA ASP A 68 19.86 14.72 -23.62
C ASP A 68 18.99 13.91 -22.64
N PHE A 69 17.72 14.27 -22.48
CA PHE A 69 16.75 13.53 -21.67
C PHE A 69 15.32 13.81 -22.13
N ASP A 70 14.56 12.78 -22.46
CA ASP A 70 13.12 12.91 -22.78
C ASP A 70 12.28 11.98 -21.91
N VAL A 71 11.02 12.36 -21.71
CA VAL A 71 10.07 11.67 -20.85
C VAL A 71 8.86 11.21 -21.64
N ARG A 72 8.51 9.94 -21.50
CA ARG A 72 7.22 9.40 -22.00
C ARG A 72 6.32 8.96 -20.85
N ILE A 73 5.03 8.88 -21.12
CA ILE A 73 4.04 8.37 -20.17
C ILE A 73 3.63 6.96 -20.60
N GLN A 74 3.72 6.01 -19.68
CA GLN A 74 3.16 4.67 -19.85
C GLN A 74 1.95 4.52 -18.94
N LEU A 75 0.79 4.14 -19.50
CA LEU A 75 -0.35 3.75 -18.68
C LEU A 75 -0.19 2.30 -18.19
N GLY A 76 -0.41 2.10 -16.89
CA GLY A 76 -0.64 0.78 -16.31
C GLY A 76 -2.06 0.27 -16.58
N ALA A 77 -2.38 -0.92 -16.06
CA ALA A 77 -3.65 -1.62 -16.31
C ALA A 77 -4.38 -2.07 -15.03
N GLY A 78 -4.13 -1.41 -13.90
CA GLY A 78 -4.85 -1.66 -12.64
C GLY A 78 -4.31 -2.87 -11.86
N ALA A 79 -3.13 -2.72 -11.25
CA ALA A 79 -2.57 -3.72 -10.35
C ALA A 79 -1.69 -3.02 -9.29
N TYR A 80 -2.00 -3.22 -8.01
CA TYR A 80 -1.24 -2.64 -6.90
C TYR A 80 0.20 -3.15 -6.86
N VAL A 81 0.42 -4.43 -7.17
CA VAL A 81 1.76 -5.04 -7.22
C VAL A 81 2.69 -4.37 -8.24
N CYS A 82 2.16 -3.77 -9.32
CA CYS A 82 2.95 -3.00 -10.28
C CYS A 82 3.52 -1.70 -9.70
N GLY A 83 3.17 -1.32 -8.48
CA GLY A 83 3.86 -0.26 -7.73
C GLY A 83 5.18 -0.71 -7.11
N GLU A 84 5.46 -2.03 -7.05
CA GLU A 84 6.76 -2.56 -6.64
C GLU A 84 7.81 -2.31 -7.73
N GLU A 85 9.02 -1.94 -7.33
CA GLU A 85 10.09 -1.48 -8.22
C GLU A 85 10.31 -2.40 -9.43
N SER A 86 10.52 -3.70 -9.20
CA SER A 86 10.83 -4.65 -10.27
C SER A 86 9.60 -5.11 -11.04
N ALA A 87 8.43 -5.18 -10.40
CA ALA A 87 7.17 -5.48 -11.07
C ALA A 87 6.75 -4.36 -12.04
N LEU A 88 7.02 -3.10 -11.69
CA LEU A 88 6.83 -1.95 -12.57
C LEU A 88 7.63 -2.12 -13.86
N LEU A 89 8.90 -2.54 -13.75
CA LEU A 89 9.79 -2.76 -14.90
C LEU A 89 9.31 -3.91 -15.77
N GLU A 90 8.86 -5.03 -15.18
CA GLU A 90 8.25 -6.13 -15.94
C GLU A 90 7.00 -5.66 -16.71
N SER A 91 6.15 -4.86 -16.06
CA SER A 91 4.98 -4.27 -16.72
C SER A 91 5.37 -3.32 -17.86
N LEU A 92 6.42 -2.51 -17.69
CA LEU A 92 6.96 -1.64 -18.74
C LEU A 92 7.53 -2.43 -19.92
N GLU A 93 8.03 -3.63 -19.68
CA GLU A 93 8.54 -4.56 -20.70
C GLU A 93 7.42 -5.38 -21.38
N GLY A 94 6.15 -5.09 -21.07
CA GLY A 94 5.01 -5.81 -21.63
C GLY A 94 4.79 -7.20 -21.04
N ARG A 95 5.49 -7.53 -19.95
CA ARG A 95 5.30 -8.77 -19.21
C ARG A 95 4.29 -8.57 -18.09
N ARG A 96 3.88 -9.67 -17.48
CA ARG A 96 3.06 -9.62 -16.26
C ARG A 96 3.86 -8.96 -15.15
N GLY A 97 3.22 -8.04 -14.39
CA GLY A 97 3.84 -7.31 -13.26
C GLY A 97 4.15 -8.20 -12.05
N THR A 98 5.05 -9.14 -12.23
CA THR A 98 5.55 -10.05 -11.20
C THR A 98 6.92 -9.55 -10.74
N PRO A 99 7.16 -9.32 -9.43
CA PRO A 99 8.47 -8.90 -8.96
C PRO A 99 9.58 -9.87 -9.37
N ARG A 100 10.72 -9.34 -9.83
CA ARG A 100 11.87 -10.13 -10.26
C ARG A 100 12.54 -10.83 -9.08
N ILE A 101 13.21 -11.95 -9.34
CA ILE A 101 14.15 -12.54 -8.38
C ILE A 101 15.41 -11.66 -8.35
N ARG A 102 15.78 -11.20 -7.15
CA ARG A 102 16.95 -10.34 -6.91
C ARG A 102 17.98 -11.13 -6.10
N PRO A 103 19.29 -11.00 -6.37
CA PRO A 103 19.91 -10.22 -7.46
C PRO A 103 19.74 -10.83 -8.87
N PRO A 104 19.94 -10.06 -9.96
CA PRO A 104 20.41 -8.66 -9.99
C PRO A 104 19.32 -7.63 -9.64
N PHE A 105 19.73 -6.52 -9.03
CA PHE A 105 18.83 -5.40 -8.71
C PHE A 105 18.62 -4.48 -9.92
N PRO A 106 17.50 -3.73 -9.99
CA PRO A 106 17.20 -2.80 -11.09
C PRO A 106 18.29 -1.77 -11.38
N VAL A 107 18.99 -1.32 -10.34
CA VAL A 107 20.11 -0.38 -10.46
C VAL A 107 21.29 -0.94 -11.28
N THR A 108 21.41 -2.27 -11.42
CA THR A 108 22.36 -2.90 -12.35
C THR A 108 21.66 -3.41 -13.61
N HIS A 109 20.52 -4.09 -13.47
CA HIS A 109 19.77 -4.71 -14.57
C HIS A 109 18.26 -4.47 -14.42
N GLY A 110 17.84 -3.28 -14.80
CA GLY A 110 16.45 -2.81 -14.75
C GLY A 110 15.75 -2.93 -16.09
N TYR A 111 15.19 -1.82 -16.57
CA TYR A 111 14.43 -1.74 -17.81
C TYR A 111 15.28 -2.15 -19.02
N LEU A 112 14.83 -3.16 -19.76
CA LEU A 112 15.51 -3.72 -20.92
C LEU A 112 16.97 -4.13 -20.62
N GLY A 113 17.21 -4.60 -19.39
CA GLY A 113 18.52 -5.03 -18.90
C GLY A 113 19.50 -3.88 -18.62
N ARG A 114 19.06 -2.61 -18.68
CA ARG A 114 19.91 -1.44 -18.42
C ARG A 114 19.78 -0.98 -16.96
N PRO A 115 20.83 -0.38 -16.36
CA PRO A 115 20.74 0.30 -15.07
C PRO A 115 19.55 1.26 -15.03
N THR A 116 18.64 1.05 -14.08
CA THR A 116 17.41 1.83 -13.95
C THR A 116 17.14 2.16 -12.50
N VAL A 117 16.75 3.41 -12.24
CA VAL A 117 16.32 3.87 -10.92
C VAL A 117 14.82 4.16 -10.98
N VAL A 118 14.06 3.64 -10.02
CA VAL A 118 12.63 3.95 -9.86
C VAL A 118 12.46 4.89 -8.67
N ASN A 119 11.97 6.09 -8.94
CA ASN A 119 11.68 7.09 -7.90
C ASN A 119 10.18 7.40 -7.87
N ASN A 120 9.64 7.60 -6.67
CA ASN A 120 8.28 8.09 -6.51
C ASN A 120 8.15 9.55 -7.00
N VAL A 121 6.94 9.94 -7.41
CA VAL A 121 6.61 11.29 -7.88
C VAL A 121 7.04 12.37 -6.87
N GLU A 122 6.78 12.16 -5.59
CA GLU A 122 7.16 13.09 -4.51
C GLU A 122 8.68 13.22 -4.37
N THR A 123 9.42 12.12 -4.50
CA THR A 123 10.89 12.14 -4.48
C THR A 123 11.44 13.01 -5.61
N LEU A 124 10.89 12.86 -6.82
CA LEU A 124 11.31 13.68 -7.96
C LEU A 124 10.94 15.16 -7.75
N ALA A 125 9.73 15.45 -7.23
CA ALA A 125 9.38 16.82 -6.87
C ALA A 125 10.34 17.42 -5.82
N ALA A 126 10.78 16.62 -4.84
CA ALA A 126 11.79 17.01 -3.86
C ALA A 126 13.17 17.23 -4.51
N CYS A 127 13.58 16.42 -5.49
CA CYS A 127 14.82 16.64 -6.25
C CYS A 127 14.86 18.04 -6.89
N CYS A 128 13.73 18.52 -7.41
CA CYS A 128 13.63 19.88 -7.94
C CYS A 128 13.88 20.94 -6.85
N LEU A 129 13.26 20.80 -5.68
CA LEU A 129 13.44 21.73 -4.56
C LEU A 129 14.88 21.70 -4.02
N VAL A 130 15.47 20.51 -3.90
CA VAL A 130 16.87 20.34 -3.48
C VAL A 130 17.84 21.00 -4.46
N ALA A 131 17.57 20.91 -5.77
CA ALA A 131 18.40 21.57 -6.77
C ALA A 131 18.33 23.10 -6.70
N VAL A 132 17.17 23.66 -6.35
CA VAL A 132 16.96 25.11 -6.25
C VAL A 132 17.51 25.67 -4.93
N HIS A 133 17.24 25.01 -3.80
CA HIS A 133 17.54 25.55 -2.47
C HIS A 133 18.79 24.94 -1.82
N GLY A 134 19.33 23.85 -2.39
CA GLY A 134 20.48 23.13 -1.88
C GLY A 134 20.13 22.08 -0.81
N GLY A 135 20.98 21.06 -0.70
CA GLY A 135 20.76 19.93 0.22
C GLY A 135 20.73 20.32 1.71
N ARG A 136 21.48 21.36 2.10
CA ARG A 136 21.45 21.87 3.50
C ARG A 136 20.09 22.47 3.87
N TRP A 137 19.42 23.14 2.93
CA TRP A 137 18.08 23.67 3.16
C TRP A 137 17.08 22.54 3.38
N PHE A 138 17.14 21.49 2.55
CA PHE A 138 16.27 20.32 2.70
C PHE A 138 16.52 19.59 4.03
N ALA A 139 17.80 19.36 4.37
CA ALA A 139 18.22 18.75 5.63
C ALA A 139 17.97 19.63 6.88
N GLY A 140 17.70 20.92 6.70
CA GLY A 140 17.30 21.82 7.79
C GLY A 140 15.85 21.60 8.26
N HIS A 141 15.07 20.81 7.52
CA HIS A 141 13.71 20.40 7.88
C HIS A 141 13.71 18.92 8.29
N GLY A 142 12.73 18.53 9.11
CA GLY A 142 12.58 17.15 9.53
C GLY A 142 13.35 16.80 10.80
N SER A 143 13.61 15.51 10.99
CA SER A 143 14.47 14.99 12.06
C SER A 143 15.88 14.70 11.55
N ALA A 144 16.81 14.41 12.47
CA ALA A 144 18.17 14.02 12.11
C ALA A 144 18.24 12.73 11.27
N ALA A 145 17.31 11.79 11.50
CA ALA A 145 17.23 10.52 10.77
C ALA A 145 16.34 10.62 9.51
N SER A 146 15.34 11.50 9.53
CA SER A 146 14.38 11.71 8.45
C SER A 146 14.37 13.17 8.04
N SER A 147 15.21 13.52 7.08
CA SER A 147 15.32 14.90 6.58
C SER A 147 14.22 15.28 5.60
N GLY A 148 13.86 16.56 5.58
CA GLY A 148 12.87 17.15 4.70
C GLY A 148 11.45 17.11 5.23
N SER A 149 10.50 17.35 4.33
CA SER A 149 9.06 17.27 4.57
C SER A 149 8.46 16.02 3.93
N LYS A 150 7.24 15.68 4.37
CA LYS A 150 6.44 14.59 3.84
C LYS A 150 5.02 15.06 3.54
N LEU A 151 4.50 14.67 2.38
CA LEU A 151 3.10 14.84 2.03
C LEU A 151 2.26 13.69 2.60
N LEU A 152 1.30 14.04 3.45
CA LEU A 152 0.34 13.13 4.06
C LEU A 152 -1.02 13.29 3.38
N SER A 153 -1.53 12.21 2.80
CA SER A 153 -2.86 12.11 2.21
C SER A 153 -3.79 11.61 3.30
N VAL A 154 -4.44 12.56 3.99
CA VAL A 154 -5.33 12.30 5.11
C VAL A 154 -6.75 12.06 4.58
N SER A 155 -7.35 10.92 4.95
CA SER A 155 -8.73 10.56 4.60
C SER A 155 -9.40 9.76 5.72
N GLY A 156 -10.66 9.37 5.51
CA GLY A 156 -11.44 8.63 6.50
C GLY A 156 -12.34 9.57 7.30
N ASP A 157 -12.52 9.28 8.58
CA ASP A 157 -13.44 9.98 9.48
C ASP A 157 -12.81 11.27 10.02
N VAL A 158 -12.65 12.27 9.13
CA VAL A 158 -12.10 13.60 9.43
C VAL A 158 -12.96 14.69 8.81
N ALA A 159 -12.99 15.88 9.41
CA ALA A 159 -13.71 17.02 8.86
C ALA A 159 -13.08 17.58 7.57
N ARG A 160 -11.74 17.50 7.44
CA ARG A 160 -10.97 18.10 6.35
C ARG A 160 -10.06 17.06 5.68
N PRO A 161 -10.58 16.13 4.87
CA PRO A 161 -9.74 15.21 4.11
C PRO A 161 -8.95 15.97 3.04
N GLY A 162 -7.68 15.62 2.83
CA GLY A 162 -6.81 16.41 1.97
C GLY A 162 -5.37 15.92 1.92
N VAL A 163 -4.50 16.69 1.26
CA VAL A 163 -3.05 16.49 1.29
C VAL A 163 -2.44 17.60 2.14
N TYR A 164 -1.73 17.20 3.18
CA TYR A 164 -1.06 18.07 4.14
C TYR A 164 0.45 17.87 4.02
N GLU A 165 1.24 18.94 4.15
CA GLU A 165 2.69 18.88 4.17
C GLU A 165 3.20 19.16 5.58
N TYR A 166 4.02 18.27 6.11
CA TYR A 166 4.66 18.45 7.41
C TYR A 166 6.16 18.16 7.32
N PRO A 167 7.00 18.81 8.14
CA PRO A 167 8.34 18.30 8.38
C PRO A 167 8.26 16.88 8.97
N PHE A 168 9.19 16.01 8.60
CA PHE A 168 9.35 14.73 9.30
C PHE A 168 9.58 14.96 10.80
N GLY A 169 9.09 14.05 11.63
CA GLY A 169 9.07 14.19 13.09
C GLY A 169 7.78 14.80 13.65
N VAL A 170 6.83 15.23 12.79
CA VAL A 170 5.48 15.64 13.20
C VAL A 170 4.79 14.52 13.98
N CYS A 171 4.02 14.90 15.00
CA CYS A 171 3.25 13.97 15.82
C CYS A 171 1.96 13.55 15.10
N VAL A 172 1.52 12.30 15.24
CA VAL A 172 0.24 11.85 14.65
C VAL A 172 -0.93 12.69 15.17
N ARG A 173 -0.94 13.04 16.46
CA ARG A 173 -1.96 13.90 17.07
C ARG A 173 -2.12 15.25 16.37
N GLU A 174 -0.99 15.91 16.07
CA GLU A 174 -0.99 17.21 15.37
C GLU A 174 -1.67 17.10 13.99
N VAL A 175 -1.37 16.02 13.25
CA VAL A 175 -2.01 15.76 11.95
C VAL A 175 -3.53 15.50 12.09
N LEU A 176 -3.95 14.84 13.16
CA LEU A 176 -5.37 14.57 13.44
C LEU A 176 -6.12 15.85 13.78
N ASP A 177 -5.54 16.71 14.61
CA ASP A 177 -6.11 18.00 15.02
C ASP A 177 -6.28 18.92 13.80
N ASP A 178 -5.26 19.02 12.95
CA ASP A 178 -5.28 19.81 11.72
C ASP A 178 -6.28 19.29 10.69
N ALA A 179 -6.50 17.98 10.63
CA ALA A 179 -7.54 17.37 9.81
C ALA A 179 -8.96 17.50 10.42
N GLY A 180 -9.06 17.90 11.69
CA GLY A 180 -10.31 18.02 12.42
C GLY A 180 -10.94 16.66 12.72
N ALA A 181 -10.11 15.69 13.11
CA ALA A 181 -10.56 14.39 13.59
C ALA A 181 -11.16 14.53 15.00
N THR A 182 -12.19 13.75 15.31
CA THR A 182 -12.83 13.71 16.63
C THR A 182 -13.20 12.27 16.95
N ASP A 183 -13.09 11.86 18.22
CA ASP A 183 -13.41 10.49 18.67
C ASP A 183 -12.62 9.42 17.87
N THR A 184 -11.34 9.72 17.59
CA THR A 184 -10.49 8.85 16.79
C THR A 184 -10.15 7.57 17.54
N LEU A 185 -10.62 6.44 17.02
CA LEU A 185 -10.34 5.11 17.57
C LEU A 185 -9.02 4.54 17.04
N ALA A 186 -8.78 4.68 15.73
CA ALA A 186 -7.64 4.08 15.07
C ALA A 186 -7.12 4.92 13.89
N VAL A 187 -5.84 4.79 13.60
CA VAL A 187 -5.20 5.40 12.43
C VAL A 187 -4.43 4.34 11.65
N GLN A 188 -4.76 4.15 10.37
CA GLN A 188 -3.94 3.36 9.45
C GLN A 188 -2.94 4.27 8.75
N LEU A 189 -1.67 4.19 9.15
CA LEU A 189 -0.58 4.98 8.61
C LEU A 189 0.25 4.17 7.62
N GLY A 190 0.65 4.76 6.50
CA GLY A 190 1.42 4.10 5.44
C GLY A 190 0.56 3.33 4.43
N GLY A 191 -0.76 3.53 4.45
CA GLY A 191 -1.71 2.80 3.62
C GLY A 191 -1.95 1.38 4.12
N ALA A 192 -2.59 0.55 3.29
CA ALA A 192 -3.00 -0.82 3.67
C ALA A 192 -1.84 -1.72 4.14
N ALA A 193 -0.61 -1.47 3.65
CA ALA A 193 0.59 -2.25 3.99
C ALA A 193 1.32 -1.71 5.23
N GLY A 194 0.93 -0.55 5.73
CA GLY A 194 1.56 0.10 6.86
C GLY A 194 1.08 -0.42 8.20
N ILE A 195 0.94 0.49 9.16
CA ILE A 195 0.72 0.17 10.58
C ILE A 195 -0.63 0.72 11.03
N MET A 196 -1.38 -0.07 11.80
CA MET A 196 -2.60 0.39 12.47
C MET A 196 -2.30 0.81 13.91
N LEU A 197 -2.48 2.09 14.21
CA LEU A 197 -2.23 2.70 15.51
C LEU A 197 -3.54 2.82 16.31
N ALA A 198 -3.44 2.64 17.63
CA ALA A 198 -4.49 3.01 18.58
C ALA A 198 -4.19 4.36 19.25
N GLU A 199 -5.19 4.88 19.98
CA GLU A 199 -5.12 6.20 20.61
C GLU A 199 -3.87 6.43 21.48
N HIS A 200 -3.45 5.42 22.24
CA HIS A 200 -2.27 5.48 23.10
C HIS A 200 -0.94 5.64 22.32
N GLU A 201 -0.97 5.46 21.00
CA GLU A 201 0.19 5.61 20.11
C GLU A 201 0.19 6.94 19.33
N PHE A 202 -0.82 7.81 19.48
CA PHE A 202 -0.93 9.02 18.67
C PHE A 202 0.13 10.10 18.98
N ASP A 203 0.86 9.95 20.09
CA ASP A 203 1.97 10.84 20.42
C ASP A 203 3.29 10.44 19.71
N ARG A 204 3.30 9.30 19.01
CA ARG A 204 4.43 8.86 18.18
C ARG A 204 4.65 9.78 16.98
N ARG A 205 5.87 9.75 16.43
CA ARG A 205 6.33 10.70 15.41
C ARG A 205 6.45 10.05 14.05
N ILE A 206 5.95 10.74 13.02
CA ILE A 206 6.02 10.30 11.64
C ILE A 206 7.45 10.50 11.12
N GLY A 207 8.16 9.42 10.83
CA GLY A 207 9.57 9.40 10.43
C GLY A 207 10.07 7.96 10.27
N PHE A 208 11.13 7.75 9.49
CA PHE A 208 11.68 6.41 9.26
C PHE A 208 12.20 5.73 10.54
N GLU A 209 12.55 6.51 11.56
CA GLU A 209 13.04 6.05 12.85
C GLU A 209 11.95 5.56 13.82
N ASP A 210 10.68 5.91 13.60
CA ASP A 210 9.56 5.56 14.49
C ASP A 210 8.36 5.05 13.68
N LEU A 211 7.67 5.94 12.97
CA LEU A 211 6.52 5.61 12.12
C LEU A 211 6.82 5.85 10.62
N PRO A 212 7.42 4.87 9.92
CA PRO A 212 7.69 4.99 8.50
C PRO A 212 6.39 5.02 7.70
N THR A 213 6.31 5.89 6.69
CA THR A 213 5.09 6.04 5.89
C THR A 213 5.34 6.35 4.43
N ALA A 214 4.52 5.74 3.56
CA ALA A 214 4.39 6.15 2.17
C ALA A 214 3.59 7.47 2.03
N GLY A 215 3.05 8.02 3.11
CA GLY A 215 2.29 9.27 3.15
C GLY A 215 0.78 9.10 2.98
N ALA A 216 0.23 7.90 3.14
CA ALA A 216 -1.22 7.71 3.28
C ALA A 216 -1.58 7.59 4.77
N LEU A 217 -2.63 8.28 5.21
CA LEU A 217 -3.11 8.27 6.60
C LEU A 217 -4.63 8.19 6.59
N MET A 218 -5.19 7.09 7.07
CA MET A 218 -6.64 6.89 7.16
C MET A 218 -7.07 6.90 8.62
N VAL A 219 -8.04 7.75 8.95
CA VAL A 219 -8.57 7.91 10.31
C VAL A 219 -9.89 7.16 10.42
N PHE A 220 -10.07 6.45 11.53
CA PHE A 220 -11.29 5.72 11.85
C PHE A 220 -11.79 6.14 13.24
N ASP A 221 -13.03 6.60 13.32
CA ASP A 221 -13.66 7.00 14.60
C ASP A 221 -14.30 5.81 15.33
N GLY A 222 -14.87 6.06 16.51
CA GLY A 222 -15.54 5.05 17.35
C GLY A 222 -16.72 4.31 16.70
N ARG A 223 -17.21 4.75 15.53
CA ARG A 223 -18.30 4.07 14.80
C ARG A 223 -17.77 2.94 13.91
N ARG A 224 -16.46 2.82 13.76
CA ARG A 224 -15.81 1.80 12.91
C ARG A 224 -15.44 0.57 13.72
N ASP A 225 -15.46 -0.58 13.07
CA ASP A 225 -14.94 -1.82 13.64
C ASP A 225 -13.52 -2.09 13.12
N PRO A 226 -12.48 -2.04 13.97
CA PRO A 226 -11.10 -2.34 13.56
C PRO A 226 -10.94 -3.72 12.91
N PHE A 227 -11.77 -4.70 13.31
CA PHE A 227 -11.77 -6.01 12.68
C PHE A 227 -12.20 -5.93 11.20
N GLU A 228 -13.26 -5.18 10.90
CA GLU A 228 -13.78 -5.05 9.52
C GLU A 228 -12.80 -4.27 8.64
N VAL A 229 -12.15 -3.25 9.20
CA VAL A 229 -11.06 -2.52 8.54
C VAL A 229 -9.92 -3.48 8.17
N ALA A 230 -9.44 -4.28 9.12
CA ALA A 230 -8.39 -5.26 8.87
C ALA A 230 -8.82 -6.33 7.85
N ALA A 231 -10.03 -6.86 7.96
CA ALA A 231 -10.59 -7.84 7.02
C ALA A 231 -10.64 -7.29 5.58
N ASN A 232 -11.04 -6.03 5.41
CA ASN A 232 -11.06 -5.38 4.11
C ASN A 232 -9.66 -5.29 3.49
N PHE A 233 -8.64 -4.89 4.26
CA PHE A 233 -7.27 -4.83 3.78
C PHE A 233 -6.70 -6.21 3.41
N VAL A 234 -6.99 -7.25 4.19
CA VAL A 234 -6.54 -8.60 3.86
C VAL A 234 -7.19 -9.12 2.58
N ARG A 235 -8.49 -8.86 2.37
CA ARG A 235 -9.17 -9.20 1.11
C ARG A 235 -8.53 -8.46 -0.08
N PHE A 236 -8.18 -7.19 0.11
CA PHE A 236 -7.42 -6.42 -0.88
C PHE A 236 -6.08 -7.09 -1.20
N PHE A 237 -5.28 -7.51 -0.21
CA PHE A 237 -4.02 -8.21 -0.48
C PHE A 237 -4.20 -9.57 -1.15
N ALA A 238 -5.25 -10.31 -0.80
CA ALA A 238 -5.57 -11.58 -1.43
C ALA A 238 -5.99 -11.43 -2.91
N HIS A 239 -6.59 -10.28 -3.26
CA HIS A 239 -6.93 -9.91 -4.64
C HIS A 239 -5.70 -9.40 -5.41
N GLU A 240 -4.90 -8.53 -4.79
CA GLU A 240 -3.77 -7.83 -5.44
C GLU A 240 -2.47 -8.64 -5.47
N SER A 241 -2.42 -9.82 -4.86
CA SER A 241 -1.27 -10.70 -4.97
C SER A 241 -1.01 -11.07 -6.43
N CYS A 242 0.24 -10.89 -6.90
CA CYS A 242 0.64 -11.37 -8.23
C CYS A 242 0.59 -12.90 -8.35
N GLY A 243 0.49 -13.64 -7.24
CA GLY A 243 0.39 -15.10 -7.23
C GLY A 243 1.70 -15.81 -7.62
N PHE A 244 2.86 -15.16 -7.59
CA PHE A 244 4.13 -15.79 -7.96
C PHE A 244 4.66 -16.76 -6.90
N CYS A 245 5.00 -16.26 -5.71
CA CYS A 245 5.54 -17.10 -4.64
C CYS A 245 4.43 -17.78 -3.84
N THR A 246 4.62 -19.06 -3.52
CA THR A 246 3.67 -19.88 -2.76
C THR A 246 3.22 -19.26 -1.44
N PRO A 247 4.11 -18.77 -0.55
CA PRO A 247 3.68 -18.24 0.75
C PRO A 247 2.73 -17.05 0.59
N CYS A 248 3.01 -16.10 -0.30
CA CYS A 248 2.09 -14.98 -0.54
C CYS A 248 0.82 -15.43 -1.29
N ARG A 249 0.93 -16.22 -2.37
CA ARG A 249 -0.22 -16.66 -3.20
C ARG A 249 -1.26 -17.39 -2.35
N VAL A 250 -0.82 -18.32 -1.51
CA VAL A 250 -1.70 -19.17 -0.69
C VAL A 250 -1.97 -18.52 0.66
N GLY A 251 -0.94 -17.99 1.32
CA GLY A 251 -1.06 -17.43 2.67
C GLY A 251 -1.98 -16.22 2.75
N THR A 252 -1.98 -15.33 1.76
CA THR A 252 -2.94 -14.20 1.74
C THR A 252 -4.39 -14.65 1.59
N ARG A 253 -4.63 -15.71 0.83
CA ARG A 253 -5.96 -16.33 0.68
C ARG A 253 -6.40 -17.06 1.95
N LEU A 254 -5.50 -17.77 2.61
CA LEU A 254 -5.77 -18.40 3.91
C LEU A 254 -6.10 -17.35 4.97
N LEU A 255 -5.30 -16.26 5.03
CA LEU A 255 -5.55 -15.17 5.96
C LEU A 255 -6.92 -14.52 5.72
N ALA A 256 -7.28 -14.27 4.46
CA ALA A 256 -8.62 -13.79 4.10
C ALA A 256 -9.71 -14.77 4.53
N GLY A 257 -9.51 -16.07 4.31
CA GLY A 257 -10.44 -17.11 4.71
C GLY A 257 -10.64 -17.19 6.22
N TYR A 258 -9.57 -17.05 7.02
CA TYR A 258 -9.70 -16.96 8.48
C TYR A 258 -10.49 -15.72 8.90
N MET A 259 -10.20 -14.55 8.31
CA MET A 259 -10.97 -13.34 8.60
C MET A 259 -12.44 -13.46 8.18
N ASP A 260 -12.74 -14.13 7.07
CA ASP A 260 -14.12 -14.41 6.63
C ASP A 260 -14.84 -15.37 7.60
N LYS A 261 -14.14 -16.41 8.07
CA LYS A 261 -14.64 -17.34 9.08
C LYS A 261 -14.97 -16.64 10.40
N LEU A 262 -14.09 -15.77 10.88
CA LEU A 262 -14.33 -14.95 12.06
C LEU A 262 -15.49 -13.96 11.82
N ALA A 263 -15.57 -13.34 10.64
CA ALA A 263 -16.67 -12.44 10.29
C ALA A 263 -18.04 -13.14 10.31
N ALA A 264 -18.10 -14.42 9.93
CA ALA A 264 -19.30 -15.26 10.02
C ALA A 264 -19.65 -15.70 11.46
N GLY A 265 -18.90 -15.24 12.46
CA GLY A 265 -19.06 -15.63 13.86
C GLY A 265 -18.68 -17.09 14.10
N ASN A 266 -17.83 -17.68 13.26
CA ASN A 266 -17.43 -19.08 13.35
C ASN A 266 -15.95 -19.22 13.73
N GLY A 267 -15.37 -18.23 14.43
CA GLY A 267 -13.96 -18.29 14.83
C GLY A 267 -13.71 -19.19 16.04
N SER A 268 -12.49 -19.71 16.16
CA SER A 268 -11.93 -20.30 17.38
C SER A 268 -10.59 -19.66 17.76
N PHE A 269 -10.13 -19.90 18.99
CA PHE A 269 -8.80 -19.41 19.41
C PHE A 269 -7.67 -20.04 18.58
N ARG A 270 -7.88 -21.26 18.05
CA ARG A 270 -6.94 -21.89 17.12
C ARG A 270 -6.76 -21.08 15.83
N ASP A 271 -7.83 -20.50 15.30
CA ASP A 271 -7.73 -19.66 14.09
C ASP A 271 -6.82 -18.45 14.31
N LEU A 272 -6.87 -17.83 15.50
CA LEU A 272 -5.97 -16.72 15.86
C LEU A 272 -4.51 -17.16 15.93
N ALA A 273 -4.24 -18.34 16.51
CA ALA A 273 -2.89 -18.90 16.55
C ALA A 273 -2.36 -19.23 15.14
N ASP A 274 -3.21 -19.74 14.26
CA ASP A 274 -2.86 -20.04 12.87
C ASP A 274 -2.64 -18.74 12.06
N ILE A 275 -3.36 -17.66 12.34
CA ILE A 275 -3.11 -16.31 11.81
C ILE A 275 -1.71 -15.81 12.21
N GLU A 276 -1.34 -15.90 13.48
CA GLU A 276 -0.01 -15.49 13.97
C GLU A 276 1.12 -16.35 13.37
N TRP A 277 0.85 -17.64 13.12
CA TRP A 277 1.79 -18.49 12.39
C TRP A 277 1.93 -18.07 10.93
N LEU A 278 0.83 -17.74 10.25
CA LEU A 278 0.84 -17.22 8.89
C LEU A 278 1.61 -15.90 8.78
N ASP A 279 1.51 -15.01 9.77
CA ASP A 279 2.29 -13.78 9.81
C ASP A 279 3.80 -14.07 9.72
N ARG A 280 4.29 -14.98 10.57
CA ARG A 280 5.71 -15.39 10.56
C ARG A 280 6.11 -16.02 9.22
N LEU A 281 5.25 -16.86 8.64
CA LEU A 281 5.53 -17.47 7.33
C LEU A 281 5.61 -16.41 6.23
N LEU A 282 4.63 -15.51 6.17
CA LEU A 282 4.52 -14.48 5.15
C LEU A 282 5.69 -13.49 5.22
N LYS A 283 6.08 -13.05 6.43
CA LYS A 283 7.21 -12.13 6.61
C LYS A 283 8.56 -12.73 6.20
N ASN A 284 8.77 -14.03 6.48
CA ASN A 284 10.08 -14.65 6.30
C ASN A 284 10.26 -15.35 4.94
N ALA A 285 9.17 -15.79 4.29
CA ALA A 285 9.25 -16.59 3.07
C ALA A 285 8.69 -15.90 1.82
N SER A 286 8.06 -14.73 1.95
CA SER A 286 7.55 -14.01 0.78
C SER A 286 8.66 -13.43 -0.08
N HIS A 287 8.45 -13.49 -1.39
CA HIS A 287 9.42 -13.03 -2.39
C HIS A 287 9.56 -11.50 -2.44
N CYS A 288 8.49 -10.77 -2.14
CA CYS A 288 8.46 -9.31 -2.17
C CYS A 288 7.70 -8.73 -0.97
N GLY A 289 7.78 -7.40 -0.82
CA GLY A 289 7.19 -6.67 0.30
C GLY A 289 5.67 -6.77 0.43
N LEU A 290 4.94 -7.13 -0.64
CA LEU A 290 3.49 -7.32 -0.57
C LEU A 290 3.14 -8.46 0.38
N GLY A 291 3.79 -9.62 0.21
CA GLY A 291 3.50 -10.79 1.04
C GLY A 291 3.86 -10.55 2.50
N SER A 292 5.00 -9.92 2.78
CA SER A 292 5.44 -9.62 4.15
C SER A 292 4.57 -8.58 4.86
N SER A 293 3.90 -7.69 4.11
CA SER A 293 3.08 -6.61 4.67
C SER A 293 1.59 -6.95 4.74
N ALA A 294 1.14 -7.95 3.97
CA ALA A 294 -0.25 -8.40 3.95
C ALA A 294 -0.86 -8.73 5.33
N PRO A 295 -0.14 -9.34 6.30
CA PRO A 295 -0.70 -9.63 7.62
C PRO A 295 -0.73 -8.42 8.57
N ASN A 296 -0.02 -7.31 8.27
CA ASN A 296 0.13 -6.19 9.20
C ASN A 296 -1.20 -5.65 9.75
N PRO A 297 -2.26 -5.40 8.95
CA PRO A 297 -3.52 -4.87 9.47
C PRO A 297 -4.18 -5.78 10.52
N VAL A 298 -4.03 -7.10 10.37
CA VAL A 298 -4.61 -8.08 11.31
C VAL A 298 -3.76 -8.17 12.57
N ILE A 299 -2.44 -8.19 12.44
CA ILE A 299 -1.54 -8.33 13.58
C ILE A 299 -1.55 -7.07 14.45
N ASP A 300 -1.51 -5.89 13.84
CA ASP A 300 -1.69 -4.64 14.57
C ASP A 300 -3.10 -4.55 15.16
N GLY A 301 -4.13 -4.98 14.41
CA GLY A 301 -5.50 -5.06 14.89
C GLY A 301 -5.65 -5.97 16.12
N LEU A 302 -5.01 -7.14 16.13
CA LEU A 302 -5.00 -8.06 17.26
C LEU A 302 -4.22 -7.51 18.46
N ARG A 303 -3.12 -6.80 18.22
CA ARG A 303 -2.34 -6.17 19.29
C ARG A 303 -3.13 -5.05 19.97
N ASN A 304 -3.75 -4.19 19.17
CA ASN A 304 -4.32 -2.93 19.63
C ASN A 304 -5.83 -3.02 19.94
N PHE A 305 -6.54 -3.94 19.29
CA PHE A 305 -8.01 -4.06 19.34
C PHE A 305 -8.47 -5.51 19.51
N ARG A 306 -7.76 -6.30 20.31
CA ARG A 306 -8.05 -7.72 20.58
C ARG A 306 -9.54 -8.04 20.84
N PRO A 307 -10.29 -7.27 21.66
CA PRO A 307 -11.71 -7.54 21.88
C PRO A 307 -12.57 -7.51 20.61
N ALA A 308 -12.16 -6.77 19.58
CA ALA A 308 -12.85 -6.76 18.29
C ALA A 308 -12.76 -8.11 17.55
N PHE A 309 -11.70 -8.87 17.79
CA PHE A 309 -11.51 -10.21 17.24
C PHE A 309 -12.14 -11.27 18.14
N GLU A 310 -11.95 -11.17 19.46
CA GLU A 310 -12.40 -12.20 20.41
C GLU A 310 -13.93 -12.32 20.49
N ARG A 311 -14.69 -11.23 20.29
CA ARG A 311 -16.17 -11.29 20.25
C ARG A 311 -16.75 -12.12 19.10
N ARG A 312 -15.91 -12.56 18.16
CA ARG A 312 -16.27 -13.38 16.99
C ARG A 312 -15.94 -14.86 17.17
N LEU A 313 -15.40 -15.23 18.33
CA LEU A 313 -15.03 -16.59 18.65
C LEU A 313 -16.21 -17.29 19.34
N LYS A 314 -16.47 -18.54 18.97
CA LYS A 314 -17.50 -19.39 19.60
C LYS A 314 -16.90 -20.43 20.53
N ASN A 315 -15.78 -21.04 20.12
CA ASN A 315 -15.16 -22.19 20.78
C ASN A 315 -13.66 -21.98 20.99
N ALA A 316 -13.11 -22.67 21.99
CA ALA A 316 -11.67 -22.70 22.25
C ALA A 316 -10.91 -23.38 21.09
N ASP A 317 -11.30 -24.60 20.77
CA ASP A 317 -10.47 -25.47 19.90
C ASP A 317 -10.81 -25.31 18.42
N PHE A 318 -12.03 -25.66 18.03
CA PHE A 318 -12.41 -25.70 16.61
C PHE A 318 -13.87 -25.29 16.40
N GLN A 319 -14.09 -24.64 15.27
CA GLN A 319 -15.41 -24.37 14.72
C GLN A 319 -15.35 -24.53 13.20
N PRO A 320 -16.29 -25.26 12.57
CA PRO A 320 -16.37 -25.34 11.12
C PRO A 320 -16.53 -23.96 10.48
N ALA A 321 -15.85 -23.73 9.35
CA ALA A 321 -15.94 -22.46 8.63
C ALA A 321 -17.26 -22.30 7.86
N PHE A 322 -17.97 -23.40 7.60
CA PHE A 322 -19.22 -23.45 6.87
C PHE A 322 -20.29 -24.17 7.69
N ASP A 323 -21.54 -23.93 7.33
CA ASP A 323 -22.70 -24.59 7.92
C ASP A 323 -22.75 -26.06 7.48
N LEU A 324 -22.56 -26.99 8.42
CA LEU A 324 -22.49 -28.43 8.13
C LEU A 324 -23.84 -28.95 7.66
N ASP A 325 -24.94 -28.49 8.27
CA ASP A 325 -26.28 -28.88 7.86
C ASP A 325 -26.61 -28.40 6.45
N LYS A 326 -26.28 -27.15 6.14
CA LYS A 326 -26.48 -26.59 4.81
C LYS A 326 -25.64 -27.31 3.75
N ALA A 327 -24.48 -27.85 4.10
CA ALA A 327 -23.68 -28.64 3.18
C ALA A 327 -24.40 -29.92 2.70
N LEU A 328 -25.37 -30.43 3.48
CA LEU A 328 -26.20 -31.58 3.12
C LEU A 328 -27.45 -31.22 2.31
N GLU A 329 -27.77 -29.93 2.14
CA GLU A 329 -29.00 -29.45 1.49
C GLU A 329 -29.22 -30.09 0.11
N ARG A 330 -28.17 -30.14 -0.71
CA ARG A 330 -28.25 -30.75 -2.06
C ARG A 330 -28.57 -32.24 -2.00
N ALA A 331 -28.00 -32.97 -1.04
CA ALA A 331 -28.25 -34.40 -0.88
C ALA A 331 -29.68 -34.67 -0.38
N ARG A 332 -30.18 -33.84 0.55
CA ARG A 332 -31.59 -33.88 1.01
C ARG A 332 -32.55 -33.65 -0.15
N GLN A 333 -32.31 -32.63 -0.97
CA GLN A 333 -33.14 -32.33 -2.15
C GLN A 333 -33.17 -33.50 -3.16
N MET A 334 -32.05 -34.20 -3.36
CA MET A 334 -31.97 -35.33 -4.30
C MET A 334 -32.64 -36.60 -3.78
N THR A 335 -32.59 -36.83 -2.47
CA THR A 335 -33.12 -38.06 -1.86
C THR A 335 -34.54 -37.92 -1.33
N GLY A 336 -35.03 -36.69 -1.17
CA GLY A 336 -36.31 -36.40 -0.52
C GLY A 336 -36.31 -36.65 0.98
N ARG A 337 -35.13 -36.82 1.61
CA ARG A 337 -35.00 -37.02 3.05
C ARG A 337 -34.99 -35.69 3.81
N ASP A 338 -35.78 -35.64 4.86
CA ASP A 338 -35.87 -34.52 5.83
C ASP A 338 -36.00 -35.07 7.28
N ASP A 339 -35.66 -36.34 7.47
CA ASP A 339 -35.62 -36.96 8.79
C ASP A 339 -34.41 -36.45 9.60
N ALA A 340 -34.44 -36.62 10.92
CA ALA A 340 -33.40 -36.09 11.81
C ALA A 340 -31.97 -36.57 11.45
N GLU A 341 -31.82 -37.77 10.89
CA GLU A 341 -30.49 -38.28 10.47
C GLU A 341 -29.97 -37.62 9.18
N ALA A 342 -30.81 -36.88 8.47
CA ALA A 342 -30.44 -36.09 7.29
C ALA A 342 -29.94 -34.68 7.66
N HIS A 343 -29.93 -34.33 8.95
CA HIS A 343 -29.47 -33.05 9.46
C HIS A 343 -28.26 -33.18 10.39
N LEU A 344 -27.41 -32.17 10.39
CA LEU A 344 -26.29 -32.06 11.33
C LEU A 344 -26.56 -30.93 12.33
N ASP A 345 -26.32 -31.18 13.61
CA ASP A 345 -26.37 -30.12 14.60
C ASP A 345 -25.12 -29.22 14.47
N ASN A 346 -25.35 -27.93 14.21
CA ASN A 346 -24.31 -26.91 14.17
C ASN A 346 -24.10 -26.23 15.53
N SER A 347 -24.86 -26.63 16.56
CA SER A 347 -24.72 -26.08 17.90
C SER A 347 -23.31 -26.38 18.41
N PRO A 348 -22.53 -25.37 18.82
CA PRO A 348 -21.30 -25.66 19.53
C PRO A 348 -21.70 -26.46 20.77
N GLU A 349 -21.08 -27.63 20.97
CA GLU A 349 -21.13 -28.30 22.28
C GLU A 349 -20.65 -27.24 23.29
N ARG A 350 -21.59 -26.66 24.05
CA ARG A 350 -21.21 -25.75 25.12
C ARG A 350 -20.43 -26.59 26.13
N PRO A 351 -19.24 -26.14 26.55
CA PRO A 351 -18.46 -26.86 27.55
C PRO A 351 -19.23 -27.05 28.86
#